data_AF-A0A5A7T2T6-F1
#
_entry.id   AF-A0A5A7T2T6-F1
#
_cell.length_a   1.000
_cell.length_b   1.000
_cell.length_c   1.000
_cell.angle_alpha   90.00
_cell.angle_beta   90.00
_cell.angle_gamma   90.00
#
_symmetry.space_group_name_H-M   'P 1'
#
loop_
_entity.id
_entity.type
_entity.pdbx_description
1 polymer ?
#
loop_
_entity_poly.entity_id
_entity_poly.type
_entity_poly.pdbx_seq_one_letter_code
_entity_poly.pdbx_strand_id
1 'polypeptide(L)'
;MKPPSPISSSSALLRKPRFSPYLFTLLAFIFFVAILYGEDLACIFSQQLELDLNPDRPSPTTEKKWEKLAFAKGKLKEDGEGCDVYSGKWVRDEVTRPLYDESDCPYIQPQLTCQEHGRPDRSYQYWRFNASLMLEALRGKRMMFVGDSLNRGQFVSMVCLLQSLIPDDAKSMATFDSLTVFTAKFNATIEFYWAPFLLESNSDNAVIHRISDRIVRRGSINKHGRHWKGVDIMVFNTYLWWMTGLNMKILQGSFEDQVQDIVELSTEDAYRMAMKSMLRWVRKNMNPKKTRVFFTSMSPSHGKSIDWGGEEGGNCYNQTTLIEDPNYWGSDSRKSIMEVIGEVFGKSKFPITFLNITQLSSYRRDAHTSIYKKQWSPLTPEQLANPVSYADCVHWCLPGLQDTWNELLFTKLFYPY
;
A
#
# COMPACT_ATOMS: atom_id res chain seq x y z
N MET A 1 -102.10 43.70 38.73
CA MET A 1 -101.65 42.95 37.54
C MET A 1 -100.17 42.67 37.70
N LYS A 2 -99.77 41.39 37.82
CA LYS A 2 -98.38 40.96 38.01
C LYS A 2 -97.59 41.10 36.70
N PRO A 3 -96.37 41.68 36.71
CA PRO A 3 -95.38 41.49 35.66
C PRO A 3 -94.31 40.43 36.02
N PRO A 4 -93.51 39.99 35.05
CA PRO A 4 -93.05 38.60 34.93
C PRO A 4 -91.61 38.32 35.40
N SER A 5 -91.29 37.03 35.42
CA SER A 5 -90.03 36.35 35.72
C SER A 5 -88.83 36.86 34.90
N PRO A 6 -87.58 36.78 35.42
CA PRO A 6 -86.40 37.25 34.71
C PRO A 6 -85.88 36.21 33.70
N ILE A 7 -85.50 36.72 32.53
CA ILE A 7 -84.82 36.00 31.44
C ILE A 7 -83.33 35.90 31.77
N SER A 8 -82.80 34.67 31.76
CA SER A 8 -81.36 34.37 31.86
C SER A 8 -80.67 34.68 30.52
N SER A 9 -79.69 35.58 30.52
CA SER A 9 -78.82 35.84 29.37
C SER A 9 -77.56 34.97 29.44
N SER A 10 -77.45 33.98 28.56
CA SER A 10 -76.21 33.23 28.32
C SER A 10 -75.30 34.00 27.36
N SER A 11 -74.26 34.64 27.90
CA SER A 11 -73.16 35.19 27.09
C SER A 11 -72.13 34.09 26.82
N ALA A 12 -71.95 33.75 25.54
CA ALA A 12 -70.91 32.84 25.09
C ALA A 12 -69.55 33.54 25.18
N LEU A 13 -68.75 33.17 26.18
CA LEU A 13 -67.34 33.56 26.31
C LEU A 13 -66.50 32.83 25.25
N LEU A 14 -66.08 33.56 24.22
CA LEU A 14 -65.02 33.17 23.29
C LEU A 14 -63.70 32.96 24.06
N ARG A 15 -63.37 31.71 24.39
CA ARG A 15 -62.03 31.32 24.87
C ARG A 15 -61.02 31.51 23.73
N LYS A 16 -60.18 32.55 23.80
CA LYS A 16 -58.94 32.61 23.02
C LYS A 16 -58.02 31.46 23.49
N PRO A 17 -57.45 30.65 22.58
CA PRO A 17 -56.49 29.63 22.98
C PRO A 17 -55.21 30.34 23.44
N ARG A 18 -54.90 30.24 24.75
CA ARG A 18 -53.57 30.58 25.25
C ARG A 18 -52.64 29.43 24.90
N PHE A 19 -51.92 29.56 23.79
CA PHE A 19 -50.82 28.66 23.48
C PHE A 19 -49.73 28.83 24.55
N SER A 20 -49.31 27.70 25.11
CA SER A 20 -48.26 27.66 26.13
C SER A 20 -46.95 28.26 25.58
N PRO A 21 -46.25 29.13 26.32
CA PRO A 21 -44.97 29.68 25.88
C PRO A 21 -43.93 28.59 25.57
N TYR A 22 -44.05 27.41 26.18
CA TYR A 22 -43.23 26.23 25.89
C TYR A 22 -43.43 25.68 24.48
N LEU A 23 -44.63 25.82 23.90
CA LEU A 23 -44.90 25.38 22.54
C LEU A 23 -44.21 26.30 21.52
N PHE A 24 -44.16 27.60 21.78
CA PHE A 24 -43.42 28.54 20.95
C PHE A 24 -41.91 28.29 20.99
N THR A 25 -41.35 28.01 22.16
CA THR A 25 -39.92 27.67 22.27
C THR A 25 -39.59 26.35 21.59
N LEU A 26 -40.48 25.34 21.68
CA LEU A 26 -40.30 24.06 21.00
C LEU A 26 -40.37 24.21 19.48
N LEU A 27 -41.35 24.96 18.96
CA LEU A 27 -41.49 25.21 17.53
C LEU A 27 -40.31 26.02 16.97
N ALA A 28 -39.83 27.02 17.73
CA ALA A 28 -38.63 27.77 17.35
C ALA A 28 -37.37 26.89 17.34
N PHE A 29 -37.23 25.97 18.30
CA PHE A 29 -36.12 25.01 18.32
C PHE A 29 -36.17 24.04 17.14
N ILE A 30 -37.35 23.46 16.84
CA ILE A 30 -37.55 22.56 15.70
C ILE A 30 -37.23 23.30 14.39
N PHE A 31 -37.69 24.54 14.23
CA PHE A 31 -37.41 25.35 13.05
C PHE A 31 -35.90 25.67 12.91
N PHE A 32 -35.22 25.97 14.02
CA PHE A 32 -33.78 26.25 14.02
C PHE A 32 -32.95 25.00 13.70
N VAL A 33 -33.33 23.83 14.23
CA VAL A 33 -32.72 22.54 13.88
C VAL A 33 -33.01 22.19 12.41
N ALA A 34 -34.22 22.43 11.91
CA ALA A 34 -34.55 22.20 10.51
C ALA A 34 -33.78 23.11 9.55
N ILE A 35 -33.41 24.34 9.95
CA ILE A 35 -32.55 25.21 9.15
C ILE A 35 -31.09 24.77 9.21
N LEU A 36 -30.58 24.43 10.41
CA LEU A 36 -29.17 24.04 10.58
C LEU A 36 -28.84 22.68 9.94
N TYR A 37 -29.81 21.77 9.88
CA TYR A 37 -29.64 20.41 9.34
C TYR A 37 -30.48 20.15 8.09
N GLY A 38 -31.20 21.15 7.57
CA GLY A 38 -32.10 20.99 6.43
C GLY A 38 -31.39 20.67 5.13
N GLU A 39 -30.22 21.28 4.89
CA GLU A 39 -29.40 20.97 3.72
C GLU A 39 -28.74 19.58 3.82
N ASP A 40 -28.35 19.16 5.04
CA ASP A 40 -27.80 17.81 5.29
C ASP A 40 -28.88 16.71 5.14
N LEU A 41 -30.10 16.96 5.64
CA LEU A 41 -31.23 16.02 5.51
C LEU A 41 -31.74 15.91 4.07
N ALA A 42 -31.79 17.02 3.32
CA ALA A 42 -32.14 16.99 1.90
C ALA A 42 -31.10 16.21 1.08
N CYS A 43 -29.81 16.33 1.42
CA CYS A 43 -28.75 15.54 0.79
C CYS A 43 -28.90 14.05 1.10
N ILE A 44 -29.15 13.67 2.36
CA ILE A 44 -29.33 12.28 2.79
C ILE A 44 -30.56 11.64 2.12
N PHE A 45 -31.70 12.34 2.07
CA PHE A 45 -32.90 11.82 1.40
C PHE A 45 -32.75 11.76 -0.12
N SER A 46 -32.03 12.69 -0.75
CA SER A 46 -31.75 12.62 -2.19
C SER A 46 -30.83 11.44 -2.55
N GLN A 47 -29.82 11.16 -1.72
CA GLN A 47 -28.92 10.01 -1.90
C GLN A 47 -29.65 8.68 -1.65
N GLN A 48 -30.56 8.63 -0.68
CA GLN A 48 -31.35 7.42 -0.42
C GLN A 48 -32.34 7.14 -1.56
N LEU A 49 -32.93 8.17 -2.17
CA LEU A 49 -33.89 8.01 -3.27
C LEU A 49 -33.21 7.64 -4.61
N GLU A 50 -31.96 8.06 -4.85
CA GLU A 50 -31.18 7.64 -6.03
C GLU A 50 -30.64 6.19 -5.91
N LEU A 51 -30.46 5.67 -4.69
CA LEU A 51 -29.95 4.32 -4.44
C LEU A 51 -30.99 3.19 -4.63
N ASP A 52 -32.29 3.51 -4.57
CA ASP A 52 -33.38 2.52 -4.60
C ASP A 52 -34.05 2.32 -5.98
N LEU A 53 -33.58 2.98 -7.05
CA LEU A 53 -34.24 2.94 -8.37
C LEU A 53 -33.46 2.33 -9.54
N ASN A 54 -32.25 1.76 -9.35
CA ASN A 54 -31.65 0.95 -10.41
C ASN A 54 -30.46 0.06 -9.96
N PRO A 55 -30.62 -1.27 -9.83
CA PRO A 55 -29.53 -2.15 -9.40
C PRO A 55 -28.47 -2.45 -10.48
N ASP A 56 -28.65 -2.01 -11.73
CA ASP A 56 -27.78 -2.36 -12.87
C ASP A 56 -26.97 -1.18 -13.48
N ARG A 57 -26.74 -0.09 -12.75
CA ARG A 57 -25.87 0.99 -13.24
C ARG A 57 -24.43 0.81 -12.72
N PRO A 58 -23.40 0.74 -13.60
CA PRO A 58 -22.03 0.80 -13.15
C PRO A 58 -21.80 2.10 -12.37
N SER A 59 -21.21 1.98 -11.18
CA SER A 59 -20.82 3.12 -10.36
C SER A 59 -20.00 4.11 -11.20
N PRO A 60 -20.36 5.40 -11.24
CA PRO A 60 -19.52 6.39 -11.90
C PRO A 60 -18.25 6.52 -11.07
N THR A 61 -17.17 5.90 -11.55
CA THR A 61 -15.81 6.20 -11.12
C THR A 61 -15.61 7.70 -11.31
N THR A 62 -15.75 8.46 -10.22
CA THR A 62 -15.41 9.87 -10.21
C THR A 62 -13.91 9.93 -10.42
N GLU A 63 -13.47 10.09 -11.67
CA GLU A 63 -12.08 10.41 -11.97
C GLU A 63 -11.76 11.72 -11.25
N LYS A 64 -11.12 11.61 -10.08
CA LYS A 64 -10.56 12.76 -9.38
C LYS A 64 -9.47 13.31 -10.28
N LYS A 65 -9.82 14.30 -11.10
CA LYS A 65 -8.90 15.01 -11.99
C LYS A 65 -7.96 15.85 -11.15
N TRP A 66 -6.92 15.23 -10.62
CA TRP A 66 -5.84 15.93 -9.94
C TRP A 66 -5.15 16.84 -10.97
N GLU A 67 -4.95 18.12 -10.63
CA GLU A 67 -4.01 18.98 -11.35
C GLU A 67 -2.68 18.25 -11.57
N LYS A 68 -1.97 18.61 -12.65
CA LYS A 68 -0.70 18.01 -13.10
C LYS A 68 0.13 17.49 -11.91
N LEU A 69 0.13 16.17 -11.74
CA LEU A 69 0.88 15.49 -10.67
C LEU A 69 2.36 15.86 -10.76
N ALA A 70 3.02 16.04 -9.61
CA ALA A 70 4.47 16.26 -9.59
C ALA A 70 5.20 15.17 -10.41
N PHE A 71 6.26 15.55 -11.12
CA PHE A 71 7.05 14.70 -12.03
C PHE A 71 6.35 14.24 -13.33
N ALA A 72 5.05 14.46 -13.51
CA ALA A 72 4.34 14.07 -14.73
C ALA A 72 4.83 14.85 -15.96
N LYS A 73 5.25 14.14 -17.02
CA LYS A 73 5.81 14.71 -18.25
C LYS A 73 4.80 14.88 -19.39
N GLY A 74 3.61 14.25 -19.32
CA GLY A 74 2.52 14.41 -20.29
C GLY A 74 1.57 13.22 -20.32
N LYS A 75 0.49 13.29 -21.10
CA LYS A 75 -0.35 12.12 -21.44
C LYS A 75 0.38 11.27 -22.50
N LEU A 76 0.32 9.94 -22.40
CA LEU A 76 0.54 9.09 -23.58
C LEU A 76 -0.52 9.50 -24.63
N LYS A 77 -0.14 9.62 -25.91
CA LYS A 77 -1.00 10.19 -26.95
C LYS A 77 -2.41 9.55 -26.93
N GLU A 78 -3.43 10.41 -26.90
CA GLU A 78 -4.86 10.07 -27.01
C GLU A 78 -5.16 9.49 -28.38
N ASP A 79 -5.00 8.18 -28.54
CA ASP A 79 -5.60 7.39 -29.63
C ASP A 79 -6.10 6.03 -29.06
N GLY A 80 -6.85 6.08 -27.96
CA GLY A 80 -7.46 4.90 -27.32
C GLY A 80 -7.71 5.10 -25.81
N GLU A 81 -8.69 4.39 -25.26
CA GLU A 81 -8.98 4.31 -23.82
C GLU A 81 -7.68 4.10 -23.01
N GLY A 82 -7.60 4.68 -21.80
CA GLY A 82 -6.40 4.67 -20.97
C GLY A 82 -5.77 3.27 -20.84
N CYS A 83 -4.44 3.19 -20.95
CA CYS A 83 -3.71 1.92 -20.86
C CYS A 83 -3.58 1.47 -19.40
N ASP A 84 -4.25 0.36 -19.05
CA ASP A 84 -4.01 -0.32 -17.78
C ASP A 84 -2.70 -1.14 -17.84
N VAL A 85 -1.61 -0.51 -17.40
CA VAL A 85 -0.26 -1.11 -17.34
C VAL A 85 -0.14 -2.31 -16.39
N TYR A 86 -1.16 -2.61 -15.58
CA TYR A 86 -1.18 -3.78 -14.71
C TYR A 86 -1.90 -4.98 -15.35
N SER A 87 -2.64 -4.74 -16.44
CA SER A 87 -3.35 -5.76 -17.20
C SER A 87 -2.56 -6.15 -18.44
N GLY A 88 -2.15 -7.41 -18.52
CA GLY A 88 -1.35 -7.91 -19.63
C GLY A 88 -0.89 -9.34 -19.40
N LYS A 89 0.06 -9.77 -20.23
CA LYS A 89 0.71 -11.08 -20.12
C LYS A 89 2.21 -10.91 -20.07
N TRP A 90 2.88 -11.76 -19.30
CA TRP A 90 4.33 -11.85 -19.31
C TRP A 90 4.82 -12.34 -20.69
N VAL A 91 5.78 -11.65 -21.28
CA VAL A 91 6.37 -11.96 -22.60
C VAL A 91 7.88 -12.02 -22.46
N ARG A 92 8.52 -13.09 -22.93
CA ARG A 92 9.97 -13.26 -22.90
C ARG A 92 10.67 -12.33 -23.91
N ASP A 93 11.71 -11.62 -23.47
CA ASP A 93 12.52 -10.69 -24.29
C ASP A 93 14.01 -10.89 -24.00
N GLU A 94 14.70 -11.66 -24.85
CA GLU A 94 16.13 -11.96 -24.67
C GLU A 94 17.05 -10.89 -25.29
N VAL A 95 16.51 -9.99 -26.11
CA VAL A 95 17.33 -9.07 -26.91
C VAL A 95 17.76 -7.86 -26.09
N THR A 96 16.90 -7.38 -25.19
CA THR A 96 17.17 -6.12 -24.46
C THR A 96 17.47 -6.34 -22.97
N ARG A 97 17.79 -7.57 -22.56
CA ARG A 97 17.78 -8.00 -21.15
C ARG A 97 18.75 -9.12 -20.74
N PRO A 98 19.09 -9.26 -19.43
CA PRO A 98 18.64 -8.46 -18.26
C PRO A 98 19.11 -7.00 -18.30
N LEU A 99 18.54 -6.14 -17.45
CA LEU A 99 18.90 -4.72 -17.41
C LEU A 99 20.29 -4.46 -16.80
N TYR A 100 20.75 -5.40 -15.97
CA TYR A 100 22.07 -5.49 -15.38
C TYR A 100 22.32 -6.96 -15.03
N ASP A 101 23.58 -7.39 -14.99
CA ASP A 101 23.94 -8.69 -14.42
C ASP A 101 24.06 -8.61 -12.90
N GLU A 102 23.74 -9.70 -12.20
CA GLU A 102 23.83 -9.79 -10.73
C GLU A 102 25.24 -9.39 -10.23
N SER A 103 26.29 -9.81 -10.94
CA SER A 103 27.69 -9.51 -10.63
C SER A 103 28.05 -8.02 -10.78
N ASP A 104 27.28 -7.27 -11.57
CA ASP A 104 27.58 -5.87 -11.86
C ASP A 104 27.06 -4.92 -10.78
N CYS A 105 26.18 -5.39 -9.90
CA CYS A 105 25.59 -4.58 -8.84
C CYS A 105 26.09 -5.01 -7.45
N PRO A 106 27.10 -4.34 -6.88
CA PRO A 106 27.66 -4.71 -5.56
C PRO A 106 26.73 -4.38 -4.38
N TYR A 107 25.56 -3.80 -4.64
CA TYR A 107 24.60 -3.38 -3.61
C TYR A 107 23.53 -4.44 -3.31
N ILE A 108 23.47 -5.53 -4.08
CA ILE A 108 22.55 -6.63 -3.84
C ILE A 108 22.98 -7.35 -2.57
N GLN A 109 22.06 -7.54 -1.62
CA GLN A 109 22.40 -8.31 -0.43
C GLN A 109 22.45 -9.81 -0.77
N PRO A 110 23.31 -10.59 -0.10
CA PRO A 110 23.48 -12.03 -0.37
C PRO A 110 22.22 -12.89 -0.27
N GLN A 111 21.15 -12.37 0.34
CA GLN A 111 19.85 -13.02 0.40
C GLN A 111 19.08 -12.99 -0.93
N LEU A 112 19.49 -12.14 -1.89
CA LEU A 112 18.81 -11.91 -3.17
C LEU A 112 19.68 -12.25 -4.40
N THR A 113 20.98 -12.53 -4.21
CA THR A 113 21.96 -12.91 -5.24
C THR A 113 21.85 -14.41 -5.56
N CYS A 114 20.84 -14.79 -6.34
CA CYS A 114 20.55 -16.19 -6.61
C CYS A 114 21.60 -16.89 -7.48
N GLN A 115 22.18 -16.19 -8.45
CA GLN A 115 23.22 -16.77 -9.31
C GLN A 115 24.49 -17.08 -8.51
N GLU A 116 24.94 -16.15 -7.66
CA GLU A 116 26.07 -16.34 -6.75
C GLU A 116 25.86 -17.54 -5.82
N HIS A 117 24.60 -17.82 -5.45
CA HIS A 117 24.23 -18.93 -4.59
C HIS A 117 23.79 -20.20 -5.36
N GLY A 118 24.19 -20.32 -6.63
CA GLY A 118 24.13 -21.57 -7.38
C GLY A 118 22.86 -21.82 -8.18
N ARG A 119 22.01 -20.79 -8.39
CA ARG A 119 20.82 -20.93 -9.22
C ARG A 119 21.24 -21.15 -10.69
N PRO A 120 20.86 -22.28 -11.33
CA PRO A 120 21.35 -22.60 -12.67
C PRO A 120 20.59 -21.89 -13.81
N ASP A 121 19.32 -21.56 -13.59
CA ASP A 121 18.47 -20.90 -14.59
C ASP A 121 18.55 -19.37 -14.51
N ARG A 122 18.34 -18.69 -15.65
CA ARG A 122 18.34 -17.21 -15.79
C ARG A 122 17.07 -16.66 -16.44
N SER A 123 16.10 -17.52 -16.78
CA SER A 123 14.93 -17.16 -17.59
C SER A 123 14.03 -16.09 -16.97
N TYR A 124 14.16 -15.83 -15.66
CA TYR A 124 13.31 -14.91 -14.91
C TYR A 124 13.66 -13.42 -15.09
N GLN A 125 14.80 -13.08 -15.72
CA GLN A 125 15.45 -11.76 -15.64
C GLN A 125 15.09 -10.74 -16.75
N TYR A 126 14.08 -10.99 -17.60
CA TYR A 126 13.93 -10.31 -18.89
C TYR A 126 12.83 -9.18 -19.01
N TRP A 127 13.03 -7.92 -18.51
CA TRP A 127 12.02 -6.79 -18.51
C TRP A 127 12.48 -5.28 -18.66
N ARG A 128 11.72 -4.41 -19.39
CA ARG A 128 11.77 -2.94 -19.81
C ARG A 128 12.10 -1.71 -18.91
N PHE A 129 13.34 -1.20 -18.73
CA PHE A 129 13.58 0.08 -17.97
C PHE A 129 14.41 1.17 -18.69
N ASN A 130 14.15 2.46 -18.40
CA ASN A 130 14.94 3.63 -18.86
C ASN A 130 15.58 4.39 -17.69
N ALA A 131 16.85 4.10 -17.43
CA ALA A 131 17.58 4.60 -16.27
C ALA A 131 17.98 6.09 -16.35
N SER A 132 18.38 6.58 -17.53
CA SER A 132 18.83 7.98 -17.70
C SER A 132 17.73 8.98 -17.37
N LEU A 133 16.49 8.71 -17.80
CA LEU A 133 15.35 9.58 -17.49
C LEU A 133 15.04 9.62 -15.99
N MET A 134 15.15 8.47 -15.31
CA MET A 134 14.93 8.40 -13.86
C MET A 134 16.00 9.21 -13.10
N LEU A 135 17.28 9.04 -13.44
CA LEU A 135 18.37 9.77 -12.78
C LEU A 135 18.25 11.29 -12.94
N GLU A 136 17.90 11.76 -14.14
CA GLU A 136 17.70 13.20 -14.36
C GLU A 136 16.52 13.75 -13.55
N ALA A 137 15.44 12.97 -13.38
CA ALA A 137 14.32 13.38 -12.53
C ALA A 137 14.67 13.39 -11.04
N LEU A 138 15.64 12.58 -10.61
CA LEU A 138 16.10 12.51 -9.23
C LEU A 138 17.17 13.55 -8.88
N ARG A 139 17.63 14.36 -9.84
CA ARG A 139 18.63 15.41 -9.62
C ARG A 139 18.24 16.36 -8.48
N GLY A 140 19.02 16.36 -7.39
CA GLY A 140 18.74 17.16 -6.19
C GLY A 140 17.44 16.77 -5.48
N LYS A 141 17.02 15.51 -5.61
CA LYS A 141 15.77 14.96 -5.06
C LYS A 141 16.04 13.73 -4.21
N ARG A 142 15.08 13.44 -3.33
CA ARG A 142 15.05 12.25 -2.48
C ARG A 142 13.91 11.34 -2.90
N MET A 143 14.24 10.10 -3.28
CA MET A 143 13.28 9.00 -3.40
C MET A 143 13.44 8.08 -2.19
N MET A 144 12.35 7.74 -1.50
CA MET A 144 12.39 6.87 -0.32
C MET A 144 11.38 5.74 -0.43
N PHE A 145 11.87 4.51 -0.26
CA PHE A 145 11.11 3.30 -0.05
C PHE A 145 10.91 3.10 1.46
N VAL A 146 9.68 2.83 1.90
CA VAL A 146 9.35 2.68 3.32
C VAL A 146 8.45 1.47 3.52
N GLY A 147 8.97 0.46 4.22
CA GLY A 147 8.19 -0.76 4.42
C GLY A 147 8.97 -1.92 5.00
N ASP A 148 8.57 -3.11 4.57
CA ASP A 148 9.13 -4.40 4.97
C ASP A 148 10.27 -4.87 4.03
N SER A 149 10.66 -6.13 4.14
CA SER A 149 11.77 -6.71 3.36
C SER A 149 11.52 -6.77 1.86
N LEU A 150 10.27 -6.81 1.41
CA LEU A 150 9.94 -6.82 -0.02
C LEU A 150 10.18 -5.43 -0.62
N ASN A 151 9.85 -4.39 0.13
CA ASN A 151 10.14 -3.01 -0.27
C ASN A 151 11.64 -2.69 -0.24
N ARG A 152 12.39 -3.32 0.66
CA ARG A 152 13.87 -3.29 0.61
C ARG A 152 14.41 -3.90 -0.68
N GLY A 153 13.86 -5.03 -1.11
CA GLY A 153 14.23 -5.63 -2.40
C GLY A 153 13.92 -4.72 -3.59
N GLN A 154 12.76 -4.05 -3.58
CA GLN A 154 12.41 -3.05 -4.59
C GLN A 154 13.39 -1.85 -4.59
N PHE A 155 13.79 -1.37 -3.42
CA PHE A 155 14.83 -0.34 -3.27
C PHE A 155 16.17 -0.77 -3.90
N VAL A 156 16.63 -1.98 -3.59
CA VAL A 156 17.91 -2.51 -4.11
C VAL A 156 17.85 -2.66 -5.63
N SER A 157 16.75 -3.19 -6.15
CA SER A 157 16.50 -3.22 -7.60
C SER A 157 16.61 -1.83 -8.21
N MET A 158 15.98 -0.80 -7.62
CA MET A 158 16.08 0.58 -8.14
C MET A 158 17.52 1.09 -8.13
N VAL A 159 18.30 0.78 -7.09
CA VAL A 159 19.73 1.13 -7.06
C VAL A 159 20.48 0.43 -8.20
N CYS A 160 20.29 -0.88 -8.39
CA CYS A 160 20.99 -1.64 -9.44
C CYS A 160 20.62 -1.20 -10.85
N LEU A 161 19.36 -0.83 -11.06
CA LEU A 161 18.87 -0.27 -12.33
C LEU A 161 19.56 1.05 -12.72
N LEU A 162 20.04 1.81 -11.75
CA LEU A 162 20.59 3.15 -11.98
C LEU A 162 22.12 3.22 -11.81
N GLN A 163 22.71 2.36 -10.98
CA GLN A 163 24.10 2.48 -10.55
C GLN A 163 25.11 2.34 -11.70
N SER A 164 24.79 1.57 -12.74
CA SER A 164 25.68 1.37 -13.90
C SER A 164 25.88 2.63 -14.74
N LEU A 165 24.96 3.60 -14.65
CA LEU A 165 25.08 4.91 -15.29
C LEU A 165 25.82 5.95 -14.44
N ILE A 166 26.18 5.60 -13.20
CA ILE A 166 26.83 6.51 -12.25
C ILE A 166 28.30 6.08 -12.07
N PRO A 167 29.27 6.98 -12.34
CA PRO A 167 30.68 6.73 -12.04
C PRO A 167 30.91 6.31 -10.58
N ASP A 168 31.88 5.42 -10.34
CA ASP A 168 32.12 4.84 -9.01
C ASP A 168 32.51 5.87 -7.95
N ASP A 169 33.19 6.95 -8.34
CA ASP A 169 33.55 8.07 -7.48
C ASP A 169 32.37 9.03 -7.20
N ALA A 170 31.25 8.86 -7.90
CA ALA A 170 30.05 9.69 -7.81
C ALA A 170 28.85 8.94 -7.19
N LYS A 171 29.08 7.78 -6.57
CA LYS A 171 28.06 7.02 -5.84
C LYS A 171 28.56 6.47 -4.51
N SER A 172 27.66 6.34 -3.54
CA SER A 172 27.96 5.72 -2.25
C SER A 172 26.69 5.15 -1.59
N MET A 173 26.86 4.19 -0.68
CA MET A 173 25.77 3.66 0.13
C MET A 173 26.17 3.66 1.61
N ALA A 174 25.30 4.18 2.47
CA ALA A 174 25.50 4.20 3.91
C ALA A 174 24.21 3.80 4.63
N THR A 175 24.34 3.15 5.79
CA THR A 175 23.21 2.74 6.63
C THR A 175 23.36 3.33 8.03
N PHE A 176 22.28 3.93 8.51
CA PHE A 176 22.14 4.58 9.80
C PHE A 176 20.88 4.02 10.48
N ASP A 177 21.06 3.10 11.43
CA ASP A 177 19.97 2.38 12.09
C ASP A 177 18.98 1.76 11.09
N SER A 178 17.78 2.33 10.97
CA SER A 178 16.70 1.88 10.09
C SER A 178 16.73 2.50 8.70
N LEU A 179 17.64 3.44 8.42
CA LEU A 179 17.73 4.18 7.16
C LEU A 179 18.98 3.78 6.37
N THR A 180 18.80 3.29 5.16
CA THR A 180 19.87 3.13 4.17
C THR A 180 19.74 4.19 3.10
N VAL A 181 20.83 4.89 2.77
CA VAL A 181 20.89 5.97 1.78
C VAL A 181 21.91 5.60 0.71
N PHE A 182 21.45 5.45 -0.53
CA PHE A 182 22.28 5.47 -1.72
C PHE A 182 22.35 6.90 -2.24
N THR A 183 23.54 7.49 -2.25
CA THR A 183 23.79 8.82 -2.82
C THR A 183 24.36 8.65 -4.21
N ALA A 184 23.76 9.34 -5.17
CA ALA A 184 24.20 9.40 -6.56
C ALA A 184 24.65 10.81 -6.93
N LYS A 185 25.25 10.94 -8.12
CA LYS A 185 25.67 12.22 -8.70
C LYS A 185 24.55 13.28 -8.62
N PHE A 186 24.95 14.54 -8.48
CA PHE A 186 24.05 15.70 -8.41
C PHE A 186 23.11 15.72 -7.20
N ASN A 187 23.56 15.18 -6.07
CA ASN A 187 22.82 15.15 -4.80
C ASN A 187 21.44 14.46 -4.94
N ALA A 188 21.34 13.47 -5.82
CA ALA A 188 20.20 12.58 -5.89
C ALA A 188 20.36 11.49 -4.81
N THR A 189 19.29 11.17 -4.08
CA THR A 189 19.31 10.04 -3.12
C THR A 189 18.18 9.07 -3.40
N ILE A 190 18.49 7.79 -3.21
CA ILE A 190 17.54 6.68 -3.19
C ILE A 190 17.69 6.06 -1.80
N GLU A 191 16.59 6.00 -1.05
CA GLU A 191 16.60 5.71 0.38
C GLU A 191 15.69 4.53 0.69
N PHE A 192 16.06 3.72 1.66
CA PHE A 192 15.19 2.71 2.26
C PHE A 192 15.06 2.95 3.75
N TYR A 193 13.83 3.05 4.25
CA TYR A 193 13.54 3.17 5.67
C TYR A 193 12.76 1.94 6.15
N TRP A 194 13.33 1.21 7.08
CA TRP A 194 12.71 0.04 7.70
C TRP A 194 11.56 0.45 8.63
N ALA A 195 10.33 0.14 8.20
CA ALA A 195 9.10 0.35 8.96
C ALA A 195 8.06 -0.68 8.51
N PRO A 196 8.21 -1.95 8.88
CA PRO A 196 7.49 -3.06 8.26
C PRO A 196 5.98 -3.02 8.46
N PHE A 197 5.51 -2.34 9.52
CA PHE A 197 4.09 -2.07 9.80
C PHE A 197 3.70 -0.60 9.56
N LEU A 198 4.63 0.23 9.09
CA LEU A 198 4.59 1.71 9.00
C LEU A 198 4.45 2.43 10.35
N LEU A 199 3.60 1.92 11.24
CA LEU A 199 3.49 2.30 12.64
C LEU A 199 4.67 1.76 13.45
N GLU A 200 4.88 2.31 14.64
CA GLU A 200 5.82 1.76 15.60
C GLU A 200 5.43 0.34 16.00
N SER A 201 6.43 -0.55 16.04
CA SER A 201 6.26 -1.94 16.39
C SER A 201 7.45 -2.46 17.20
N ASN A 202 7.28 -3.61 17.85
CA ASN A 202 8.40 -4.31 18.46
C ASN A 202 9.41 -4.85 17.43
N SER A 203 9.11 -4.76 16.13
CA SER A 203 9.93 -5.31 15.04
C SER A 203 10.65 -4.22 14.20
N ASP A 204 10.83 -3.01 14.75
CA ASP A 204 11.40 -1.85 14.06
C ASP A 204 12.95 -1.84 13.98
N ASN A 205 13.63 -2.80 14.59
CA ASN A 205 15.10 -2.91 14.50
C ASN A 205 15.51 -3.58 13.18
N ALA A 206 16.08 -2.84 12.22
CA ALA A 206 16.40 -3.36 10.88
C ALA A 206 17.30 -4.61 10.84
N VAL A 207 18.00 -4.94 11.93
CA VAL A 207 18.87 -6.14 12.05
C VAL A 207 18.19 -7.25 12.86
N ILE A 208 17.69 -6.94 14.04
CA ILE A 208 17.09 -7.89 14.99
C ILE A 208 15.56 -7.72 14.99
N HIS A 209 14.90 -8.23 13.95
CA HIS A 209 13.46 -8.03 13.72
C HIS A 209 12.65 -9.30 13.49
N ARG A 210 13.29 -10.48 13.61
CA ARG A 210 12.61 -11.77 13.52
C ARG A 210 11.94 -12.07 14.85
N ILE A 211 10.74 -11.56 15.02
CA ILE A 211 9.92 -11.72 16.23
C ILE A 211 8.65 -12.47 15.82
N SER A 212 8.33 -13.55 16.54
CA SER A 212 7.12 -14.35 16.32
C SER A 212 5.88 -13.62 16.84
N ASP A 213 5.94 -13.10 18.07
CA ASP A 213 4.85 -12.36 18.68
C ASP A 213 4.93 -10.86 18.37
N ARG A 214 4.41 -10.49 17.19
CA ARG A 214 4.51 -9.13 16.67
C ARG A 214 3.42 -8.23 17.26
N ILE A 215 3.82 -7.04 17.72
CA ILE A 215 2.92 -6.05 18.32
C ILE A 215 3.08 -4.72 17.59
N VAL A 216 1.97 -4.11 17.20
CA VAL A 216 1.92 -2.79 16.54
C VAL A 216 1.26 -1.77 17.44
N ARG A 217 1.88 -0.59 17.60
CA ARG A 217 1.36 0.47 18.45
C ARG A 217 0.41 1.38 17.69
N ARG A 218 -0.79 1.60 18.24
CA ARG A 218 -1.81 2.48 17.66
C ARG A 218 -1.34 3.94 17.64
N GLY A 219 -1.65 4.66 16.55
CA GLY A 219 -1.45 6.13 16.47
C GLY A 219 0.01 6.61 16.46
N SER A 220 0.98 5.71 16.32
CA SER A 220 2.41 5.95 16.57
C SER A 220 3.23 6.38 15.35
N ILE A 221 2.59 6.62 14.20
CA ILE A 221 3.27 6.83 12.92
C ILE A 221 4.32 7.94 12.91
N ASN A 222 4.20 8.94 13.78
CA ASN A 222 5.14 10.06 13.85
C ASN A 222 6.55 9.65 14.28
N LYS A 223 6.72 8.51 15.00
CA LYS A 223 8.04 7.97 15.34
C LYS A 223 8.88 7.75 14.08
N HIS A 224 8.28 7.15 13.05
CA HIS A 224 8.93 6.94 11.76
C HIS A 224 8.78 8.15 10.84
N GLY A 225 7.59 8.74 10.79
CA GLY A 225 7.24 9.85 9.91
C GLY A 225 8.16 11.07 9.99
N ARG A 226 8.82 11.32 11.13
CA ARG A 226 9.83 12.39 11.23
C ARG A 226 10.97 12.25 10.21
N HIS A 227 11.34 11.02 9.81
CA HIS A 227 12.40 10.74 8.84
C HIS A 227 11.95 10.89 7.38
N TRP A 228 10.63 10.85 7.13
CA TRP A 228 10.02 10.86 5.80
C TRP A 228 9.72 12.27 5.28
N LYS A 229 9.83 13.29 6.15
CA LYS A 229 9.57 14.69 5.77
C LYS A 229 10.60 15.17 4.74
N GLY A 230 10.12 15.95 3.77
CA GLY A 230 10.97 16.53 2.72
C GLY A 230 11.39 15.56 1.62
N VAL A 231 10.87 14.32 1.62
CA VAL A 231 11.05 13.39 0.49
C VAL A 231 10.20 13.85 -0.70
N ASP A 232 10.76 13.76 -1.91
CA ASP A 232 10.08 14.17 -3.15
C ASP A 232 9.30 13.02 -3.79
N ILE A 233 9.79 11.78 -3.70
CA ILE A 233 9.09 10.58 -4.18
C ILE A 233 9.06 9.53 -3.08
N MET A 234 7.87 9.21 -2.59
CA MET A 234 7.66 8.25 -1.52
C MET A 234 7.05 6.97 -2.07
N VAL A 235 7.60 5.81 -1.71
CA VAL A 235 7.10 4.49 -2.12
C VAL A 235 6.87 3.65 -0.86
N PHE A 236 5.63 3.62 -0.38
CA PHE A 236 5.24 2.82 0.78
C PHE A 236 4.91 1.38 0.39
N ASN A 237 5.19 0.43 1.28
CA ASN A 237 4.67 -0.93 1.21
C ASN A 237 4.58 -1.53 2.62
N THR A 238 3.60 -2.39 2.85
CA THR A 238 3.51 -3.19 4.07
C THR A 238 2.50 -4.31 3.83
N TYR A 239 2.91 -5.57 3.96
CA TYR A 239 2.00 -6.69 3.79
C TYR A 239 2.45 -7.94 4.55
N LEU A 240 3.68 -8.38 4.30
CA LEU A 240 4.14 -9.72 4.66
C LEU A 240 3.90 -10.05 6.14
N TRP A 241 4.18 -9.08 7.02
CA TRP A 241 4.15 -9.30 8.46
C TRP A 241 2.78 -9.15 9.11
N TRP A 242 1.80 -8.68 8.35
CA TRP A 242 0.41 -8.76 8.75
C TRP A 242 -0.13 -10.18 8.52
N MET A 243 0.50 -10.97 7.64
CA MET A 243 0.01 -12.30 7.22
C MET A 243 0.46 -13.43 8.16
N THR A 244 0.52 -13.15 9.47
CA THR A 244 0.91 -14.14 10.49
C THR A 244 -0.27 -14.89 11.09
N GLY A 245 -1.51 -14.51 10.76
CA GLY A 245 -2.72 -15.13 11.29
C GLY A 245 -3.98 -14.36 10.94
N LEU A 246 -5.07 -14.65 11.65
CA LEU A 246 -6.35 -13.96 11.49
C LEU A 246 -6.45 -12.68 12.34
N ASN A 247 -5.71 -12.62 13.44
CA ASN A 247 -5.70 -11.48 14.36
C ASN A 247 -4.30 -10.85 14.48
N MET A 248 -4.26 -9.59 14.90
CA MET A 248 -3.05 -8.83 15.16
C MET A 248 -3.11 -8.14 16.53
N LYS A 249 -2.01 -8.20 17.28
CA LYS A 249 -1.87 -7.54 18.59
C LYS A 249 -1.57 -6.05 18.43
N ILE A 250 -2.44 -5.23 18.99
CA ILE A 250 -2.38 -3.77 18.95
C ILE A 250 -2.22 -3.20 20.34
N LEU A 251 -1.09 -2.53 20.57
CA LEU A 251 -0.80 -1.80 21.79
C LEU A 251 -1.52 -0.44 21.75
N GLN A 252 -2.34 -0.13 22.77
CA GLN A 252 -3.04 1.15 22.89
C GLN A 252 -2.16 2.26 23.48
N GLY A 253 -1.23 1.91 24.38
CA GLY A 253 -0.33 2.81 25.11
C GLY A 253 1.05 2.98 24.48
N SER A 254 2.08 3.06 25.32
CA SER A 254 3.51 3.09 24.96
C SER A 254 4.18 1.75 25.23
N PHE A 255 5.26 1.45 24.50
CA PHE A 255 6.11 0.30 24.81
C PHE A 255 6.87 0.47 26.14
N GLU A 256 6.95 1.70 26.64
CA GLU A 256 7.60 2.07 27.91
C GLU A 256 6.67 1.95 29.13
N ASP A 257 5.37 1.70 28.92
CA ASP A 257 4.41 1.60 30.01
C ASP A 257 4.65 0.34 30.85
N GLN A 258 4.53 0.45 32.18
CA GLN A 258 4.70 -0.68 33.10
C GLN A 258 3.70 -1.81 32.86
N VAL A 259 2.48 -1.45 32.44
CA VAL A 259 1.42 -2.39 32.09
C VAL A 259 1.03 -2.11 30.65
N GLN A 260 1.19 -3.11 29.79
CA GLN A 260 0.87 -3.01 28.38
C GLN A 260 -0.60 -3.37 28.13
N ASP A 261 -1.39 -2.39 27.68
CA ASP A 261 -2.76 -2.61 27.19
C ASP A 261 -2.73 -3.05 25.73
N ILE A 262 -2.83 -4.36 25.52
CA ILE A 262 -2.79 -5.00 24.19
C ILE A 262 -4.17 -5.57 23.90
N VAL A 263 -4.74 -5.16 22.77
CA VAL A 263 -5.98 -5.72 22.22
C VAL A 263 -5.67 -6.51 20.96
N GLU A 264 -6.48 -7.52 20.67
CA GLU A 264 -6.44 -8.22 19.39
C GLU A 264 -7.51 -7.66 18.46
N LEU A 265 -7.11 -7.31 17.23
CA LEU A 265 -8.02 -6.94 16.16
C LEU A 265 -7.94 -7.98 15.05
N SER A 266 -8.97 -8.07 14.21
CA SER A 266 -8.84 -8.75 12.92
C SER A 266 -7.68 -8.15 12.14
N THR A 267 -7.00 -8.97 11.33
CA THR A 267 -5.88 -8.50 10.49
C THR A 267 -6.33 -7.35 9.58
N GLU A 268 -7.53 -7.45 9.02
CA GLU A 268 -8.15 -6.44 8.17
C GLU A 268 -8.36 -5.11 8.92
N ASP A 269 -8.87 -5.13 10.15
CA ASP A 269 -9.07 -3.90 10.93
C ASP A 269 -7.77 -3.27 11.39
N ALA A 270 -6.80 -4.10 11.79
CA ALA A 270 -5.46 -3.67 12.14
C ALA A 270 -4.74 -3.02 10.95
N TYR A 271 -4.84 -3.64 9.76
CA TYR A 271 -4.30 -3.11 8.52
C TYR A 271 -5.00 -1.80 8.12
N ARG A 272 -6.34 -1.76 8.19
CA ARG A 272 -7.16 -0.56 7.94
C ARG A 272 -6.76 0.59 8.86
N MET A 273 -6.46 0.31 10.12
CA MET A 273 -5.94 1.29 11.09
C MET A 273 -4.59 1.87 10.66
N ALA A 274 -3.65 1.04 10.22
CA ALA A 274 -2.34 1.48 9.73
C ALA A 274 -2.47 2.33 8.46
N MET A 275 -3.25 1.88 7.48
CA MET A 275 -3.47 2.61 6.22
C MET A 275 -4.10 3.99 6.47
N LYS A 276 -5.15 4.06 7.32
CA LYS A 276 -5.76 5.34 7.70
C LYS A 276 -4.76 6.27 8.40
N SER A 277 -3.85 5.73 9.20
CA SER A 277 -2.81 6.52 9.89
C SER A 277 -1.77 7.07 8.91
N MET A 278 -1.33 6.26 7.95
CA MET A 278 -0.44 6.66 6.87
C MET A 278 -1.05 7.75 5.99
N LEU A 279 -2.31 7.60 5.55
CA LEU A 279 -3.00 8.64 4.77
C LEU A 279 -3.12 9.97 5.53
N ARG A 280 -3.49 9.92 6.82
CA ARG A 280 -3.58 11.12 7.66
C ARG A 280 -2.23 11.81 7.79
N TRP A 281 -1.16 11.03 7.97
CA TRP A 281 0.19 11.55 8.06
C TRP A 281 0.64 12.19 6.74
N VAL A 282 0.47 11.51 5.60
CA VAL A 282 0.79 12.03 4.27
C VAL A 282 0.08 13.35 4.01
N ARG A 283 -1.24 13.39 4.23
CA ARG A 283 -2.06 14.61 4.03
C ARG A 283 -1.57 15.80 4.87
N LYS A 284 -1.07 15.55 6.08
CA LYS A 284 -0.62 16.61 7.00
C LYS A 284 0.81 17.10 6.68
N ASN A 285 1.66 16.25 6.11
CA ASN A 285 3.09 16.49 6.03
C ASN A 285 3.66 16.61 4.61
N MET A 286 2.87 16.29 3.58
CA MET A 286 3.32 16.31 2.18
C MET A 286 2.54 17.32 1.34
N ASN A 287 3.23 17.90 0.35
CA ASN A 287 2.63 18.81 -0.61
C ASN A 287 2.41 18.08 -1.93
N PRO A 288 1.16 17.86 -2.40
CA PRO A 288 0.90 17.10 -3.62
C PRO A 288 1.44 17.76 -4.91
N LYS A 289 1.77 19.06 -4.87
CA LYS A 289 2.42 19.77 -5.98
C LYS A 289 3.93 19.55 -6.05
N LYS A 290 4.53 19.03 -4.98
CA LYS A 290 5.99 18.81 -4.88
C LYS A 290 6.35 17.33 -4.67
N THR A 291 5.47 16.57 -4.04
CA THR A 291 5.71 15.20 -3.62
C THR A 291 4.81 14.23 -4.37
N ARG A 292 5.38 13.14 -4.88
CA ARG A 292 4.61 11.97 -5.34
C ARG A 292 4.62 10.88 -4.30
N VAL A 293 3.45 10.31 -4.04
CA VAL A 293 3.27 9.23 -3.08
C VAL A 293 2.72 8.02 -3.79
N PHE A 294 3.44 6.93 -3.67
CA PHE A 294 3.10 5.62 -4.17
C PHE A 294 2.85 4.68 -3.01
N PHE A 295 1.99 3.70 -3.26
CA PHE A 295 1.83 2.55 -2.39
C PHE A 295 1.89 1.29 -3.24
N THR A 296 2.91 0.46 -3.03
CA THR A 296 3.07 -0.84 -3.67
C THR A 296 2.17 -1.85 -2.98
N SER A 297 1.32 -2.55 -3.77
CA SER A 297 0.41 -3.58 -3.28
C SER A 297 1.14 -4.78 -2.69
N MET A 298 0.38 -5.79 -2.25
CA MET A 298 0.97 -7.01 -1.69
C MET A 298 1.87 -7.73 -2.70
N SER A 299 3.04 -8.17 -2.23
CA SER A 299 3.85 -9.17 -2.92
C SER A 299 3.31 -10.56 -2.56
N PRO A 300 2.97 -11.41 -3.53
CA PRO A 300 2.50 -12.76 -3.26
C PRO A 300 3.65 -13.67 -2.77
N SER A 301 3.28 -14.77 -2.12
CA SER A 301 4.16 -15.90 -1.83
C SER A 301 3.71 -17.14 -2.61
N HIS A 302 4.65 -18.06 -2.83
CA HIS A 302 4.40 -19.32 -3.52
C HIS A 302 4.78 -20.51 -2.62
N GLY A 303 4.15 -20.58 -1.45
CA GLY A 303 4.47 -21.56 -0.42
C GLY A 303 3.82 -22.94 -0.62
N LYS A 304 2.83 -23.06 -1.52
CA LYS A 304 2.02 -24.28 -1.69
C LYS A 304 1.79 -24.56 -3.18
N SER A 305 2.37 -25.64 -3.71
CA SER A 305 2.22 -25.95 -5.13
C SER A 305 0.83 -26.38 -5.55
N ILE A 306 0.02 -26.89 -4.62
CA ILE A 306 -1.40 -27.20 -4.86
C ILE A 306 -2.20 -25.99 -5.34
N ASP A 307 -1.79 -24.76 -4.97
CA ASP A 307 -2.48 -23.55 -5.38
C ASP A 307 -2.43 -23.36 -6.91
N TRP A 308 -1.42 -23.92 -7.58
CA TRP A 308 -1.24 -23.85 -9.03
C TRP A 308 -1.27 -25.23 -9.71
N GLY A 309 -1.93 -26.21 -9.08
CA GLY A 309 -2.12 -27.56 -9.64
C GLY A 309 -0.90 -28.49 -9.55
N GLY A 310 0.09 -28.16 -8.70
CA GLY A 310 1.21 -29.06 -8.39
C GLY A 310 0.90 -30.04 -7.25
N GLU A 311 1.92 -30.79 -6.83
CA GLU A 311 1.79 -31.83 -5.80
C GLU A 311 1.59 -31.27 -4.39
N GLU A 312 1.01 -32.08 -3.51
CA GLU A 312 0.89 -31.74 -2.08
C GLU A 312 2.27 -31.72 -1.42
N GLY A 313 2.50 -30.76 -0.52
CA GLY A 313 3.78 -30.59 0.17
C GLY A 313 4.88 -29.90 -0.62
N GLY A 314 4.68 -29.63 -1.92
CA GLY A 314 5.62 -28.82 -2.72
C GLY A 314 5.42 -27.31 -2.57
N ASN A 315 6.37 -26.53 -3.11
CA ASN A 315 6.36 -25.06 -3.10
C ASN A 315 7.12 -24.49 -4.32
N CYS A 316 7.62 -23.25 -4.23
CA CYS A 316 8.38 -22.60 -5.30
C CYS A 316 9.74 -23.27 -5.65
N TYR A 317 10.19 -24.27 -4.87
CA TYR A 317 11.39 -25.02 -5.20
C TYR A 317 11.28 -25.72 -6.56
N ASN A 318 12.36 -25.64 -7.35
CA ASN A 318 12.47 -26.15 -8.73
C ASN A 318 11.45 -25.58 -9.74
N GLN A 319 10.75 -24.50 -9.41
CA GLN A 319 9.87 -23.83 -10.38
C GLN A 319 10.69 -22.89 -11.26
N THR A 320 10.64 -23.08 -12.57
CA THR A 320 11.39 -22.29 -13.57
C THR A 320 10.50 -21.67 -14.64
N THR A 321 9.19 -21.91 -14.55
CA THR A 321 8.17 -21.43 -15.48
C THR A 321 7.06 -20.69 -14.75
N LEU A 322 6.39 -19.82 -15.51
CA LEU A 322 5.24 -19.05 -15.06
C LEU A 322 4.05 -19.96 -14.70
N ILE A 323 3.14 -19.43 -13.91
CA ILE A 323 1.77 -19.97 -13.83
C ILE A 323 1.00 -19.44 -15.05
N GLU A 324 0.43 -20.37 -15.82
CA GLU A 324 -0.26 -20.05 -17.07
C GLU A 324 -1.75 -19.75 -16.88
N ASP A 325 -2.35 -20.18 -15.76
CA ASP A 325 -3.75 -19.93 -15.44
C ASP A 325 -3.98 -18.41 -15.20
N PRO A 326 -4.72 -17.71 -16.08
CA PRO A 326 -4.97 -16.28 -15.95
C PRO A 326 -5.89 -15.92 -14.77
N ASN A 327 -6.54 -16.91 -14.16
CA ASN A 327 -7.40 -16.72 -12.98
C ASN A 327 -6.70 -17.11 -11.68
N TYR A 328 -5.41 -17.46 -11.73
CA TYR A 328 -4.65 -17.89 -10.56
C TYR A 328 -4.67 -16.82 -9.46
N TRP A 329 -4.95 -17.27 -8.24
CA TRP A 329 -4.82 -16.47 -7.03
C TRP A 329 -4.39 -17.36 -5.86
N GLY A 330 -3.15 -17.22 -5.41
CA GLY A 330 -2.59 -18.03 -4.32
C GLY A 330 -3.32 -17.84 -2.99
N SER A 331 -3.41 -18.92 -2.22
CA SER A 331 -4.12 -18.96 -0.93
C SER A 331 -3.49 -18.03 0.12
N ASP A 332 -2.20 -17.76 0.02
CA ASP A 332 -1.46 -16.86 0.92
C ASP A 332 -1.65 -15.36 0.57
N SER A 333 -2.31 -15.05 -0.55
CA SER A 333 -2.63 -13.67 -0.95
C SER A 333 -4.04 -13.28 -0.48
N ARG A 334 -4.18 -12.44 0.54
CA ARG A 334 -5.50 -12.13 1.11
C ARG A 334 -6.23 -11.03 0.32
N LYS A 335 -7.24 -11.41 -0.49
CA LYS A 335 -8.11 -10.46 -1.21
C LYS A 335 -8.73 -9.40 -0.29
N SER A 336 -9.12 -9.78 0.92
CA SER A 336 -9.65 -8.87 1.94
C SER A 336 -8.73 -7.68 2.27
N ILE A 337 -7.40 -7.86 2.17
CA ILE A 337 -6.43 -6.78 2.39
C ILE A 337 -6.36 -5.85 1.18
N MET A 338 -6.50 -6.37 -0.05
CA MET A 338 -6.65 -5.52 -1.24
C MET A 338 -7.92 -4.68 -1.18
N GLU A 339 -9.03 -5.26 -0.68
CA GLU A 339 -10.29 -4.55 -0.46
C GLU A 339 -10.12 -3.41 0.55
N VAL A 340 -9.45 -3.67 1.70
CA VAL A 340 -9.12 -2.62 2.68
C VAL A 340 -8.32 -1.48 2.05
N ILE A 341 -7.33 -1.78 1.20
CA ILE A 341 -6.56 -0.76 0.49
C ILE A 341 -7.48 0.06 -0.43
N GLY A 342 -8.31 -0.60 -1.24
CA GLY A 342 -9.27 0.05 -2.14
C GLY A 342 -10.24 0.97 -1.39
N GLU A 343 -10.83 0.49 -0.30
CA GLU A 343 -11.72 1.26 0.57
C GLU A 343 -11.06 2.52 1.14
N VAL A 344 -9.83 2.37 1.66
CA VAL A 344 -9.12 3.44 2.36
C VAL A 344 -8.58 4.46 1.35
N PHE A 345 -8.02 4.01 0.22
CA PHE A 345 -7.43 4.90 -0.78
C PHE A 345 -8.48 5.58 -1.66
N GLY A 346 -9.61 4.92 -1.97
CA GLY A 346 -10.72 5.55 -2.70
C GLY A 346 -11.26 6.80 -1.98
N LYS A 347 -11.24 6.77 -0.64
CA LYS A 347 -11.65 7.90 0.23
C LYS A 347 -10.54 8.93 0.44
N SER A 348 -9.34 8.73 -0.08
CA SER A 348 -8.23 9.67 0.07
C SER A 348 -8.50 10.99 -0.65
N LYS A 349 -8.16 12.09 0.02
CA LYS A 349 -8.09 13.44 -0.56
C LYS A 349 -6.68 13.82 -1.03
N PHE A 350 -5.69 12.96 -0.79
CA PHE A 350 -4.33 13.12 -1.28
C PHE A 350 -4.12 12.19 -2.49
N PRO A 351 -3.50 12.65 -3.58
CA PRO A 351 -3.24 11.83 -4.77
C PRO A 351 -2.16 10.79 -4.47
N ILE A 352 -2.59 9.59 -4.10
CA ILE A 352 -1.71 8.43 -3.92
C ILE A 352 -1.88 7.53 -5.13
N THR A 353 -0.75 7.12 -5.69
CA THR A 353 -0.74 6.21 -6.82
C THR A 353 -0.50 4.80 -6.32
N PHE A 354 -1.49 3.94 -6.55
CA PHE A 354 -1.41 2.54 -6.22
C PHE A 354 -0.63 1.80 -7.31
N LEU A 355 0.45 1.11 -6.93
CA LEU A 355 1.19 0.20 -7.80
C LEU A 355 0.63 -1.21 -7.57
N ASN A 356 -0.32 -1.61 -8.41
CA ASN A 356 -0.98 -2.90 -8.31
C ASN A 356 -0.10 -4.01 -8.91
N ILE A 357 0.89 -4.43 -8.15
CA ILE A 357 1.86 -5.47 -8.55
C ILE A 357 1.37 -6.89 -8.26
N THR A 358 0.25 -7.06 -7.55
CA THR A 358 -0.14 -8.34 -6.97
C THR A 358 -0.35 -9.41 -8.04
N GLN A 359 -1.28 -9.18 -8.97
CA GLN A 359 -1.68 -10.20 -9.94
C GLN A 359 -0.54 -10.58 -10.89
N LEU A 360 0.18 -9.60 -11.44
CA LEU A 360 1.33 -9.88 -12.29
C LEU A 360 2.41 -10.66 -11.54
N SER A 361 2.62 -10.37 -10.25
CA SER A 361 3.59 -11.08 -9.43
C SER A 361 3.12 -12.50 -9.07
N SER A 362 1.81 -12.73 -9.01
CA SER A 362 1.24 -14.05 -8.70
C SER A 362 1.56 -15.07 -9.78
N TYR A 363 1.87 -14.67 -11.01
CA TYR A 363 2.28 -15.64 -12.03
C TYR A 363 3.74 -16.08 -11.90
N ARG A 364 4.53 -15.42 -11.05
CA ARG A 364 6.00 -15.50 -11.03
C ARG A 364 6.56 -16.47 -10.00
N ARG A 365 5.96 -17.65 -9.84
CA ARG A 365 6.50 -18.70 -8.95
C ARG A 365 7.97 -19.05 -9.23
N ASP A 366 8.43 -18.79 -10.45
CA ASP A 366 9.81 -18.95 -10.92
C ASP A 366 10.78 -17.96 -10.26
N ALA A 367 10.38 -16.74 -9.94
CA ALA A 367 11.33 -15.66 -9.64
C ALA A 367 11.82 -15.62 -8.19
N HIS A 368 11.36 -16.54 -7.33
CA HIS A 368 11.74 -16.57 -5.92
C HIS A 368 13.19 -16.96 -5.69
N THR A 369 13.74 -16.51 -4.56
CA THR A 369 15.09 -16.92 -4.11
C THR A 369 15.17 -18.43 -3.86
N SER A 370 14.08 -19.04 -3.41
CA SER A 370 14.03 -20.47 -3.10
C SER A 370 15.16 -20.84 -2.14
N ILE A 371 16.01 -21.81 -2.49
CA ILE A 371 17.18 -22.18 -1.69
C ILE A 371 18.43 -21.36 -2.01
N TYR A 372 18.42 -20.59 -3.10
CA TYR A 372 19.57 -19.90 -3.67
C TYR A 372 19.79 -18.54 -3.02
N LYS A 373 20.19 -18.57 -1.75
CA LYS A 373 20.41 -17.37 -0.92
C LYS A 373 21.34 -17.68 0.23
N LYS A 374 21.96 -16.63 0.78
CA LYS A 374 22.73 -16.75 2.01
C LYS A 374 21.85 -17.24 3.16
N GLN A 375 22.20 -18.41 3.68
CA GLN A 375 21.63 -18.97 4.90
C GLN A 375 22.42 -18.46 6.11
N TRP A 376 21.79 -17.64 6.96
CA TRP A 376 22.43 -17.07 8.14
C TRP A 376 22.56 -18.06 9.30
N SER A 377 21.72 -19.09 9.28
CA SER A 377 21.78 -20.22 10.20
C SER A 377 22.21 -21.45 9.40
N PRO A 378 23.14 -22.27 9.94
CA PRO A 378 23.48 -23.55 9.32
C PRO A 378 22.22 -24.42 9.15
N LEU A 379 22.08 -25.04 7.98
CA LEU A 379 20.99 -25.97 7.70
C LEU A 379 21.26 -27.31 8.38
N THR A 380 20.23 -27.96 8.90
CA THR A 380 20.34 -29.31 9.47
C THR A 380 20.44 -30.37 8.35
N PRO A 381 20.92 -31.59 8.65
CA PRO A 381 20.92 -32.69 7.67
C PRO A 381 19.54 -32.98 7.08
N GLU A 382 18.48 -32.88 7.89
CA GLU A 382 17.09 -33.09 7.46
C GLU A 382 16.64 -32.01 6.49
N GLN A 383 17.03 -30.74 6.74
CA GLN A 383 16.75 -29.65 5.83
C GLN A 383 17.49 -29.85 4.50
N LEU A 384 18.78 -30.19 4.54
CA LEU A 384 19.57 -30.44 3.33
C LEU A 384 19.00 -31.59 2.49
N ALA A 385 18.48 -32.65 3.14
CA ALA A 385 17.80 -33.75 2.47
C ALA A 385 16.44 -33.36 1.87
N ASN A 386 15.82 -32.28 2.35
CA ASN A 386 14.54 -31.78 1.87
C ASN A 386 14.56 -30.27 1.57
N PRO A 387 15.06 -29.84 0.39
CA PRO A 387 15.11 -28.44 -0.04
C PRO A 387 13.81 -27.64 0.09
N VAL A 388 12.68 -28.31 -0.10
CA VAL A 388 11.35 -27.72 0.05
C VAL A 388 11.15 -27.14 1.45
N SER A 389 11.70 -27.77 2.49
CA SER A 389 11.55 -27.37 3.90
C SER A 389 12.19 -26.01 4.27
N TYR A 390 13.14 -25.53 3.47
CA TYR A 390 13.86 -24.28 3.74
C TYR A 390 13.86 -23.31 2.54
N ALA A 391 13.10 -23.62 1.48
CA ALA A 391 12.94 -22.75 0.34
C ALA A 391 12.22 -21.45 0.73
N ASP A 392 12.82 -20.31 0.39
CA ASP A 392 12.22 -18.99 0.57
C ASP A 392 11.36 -18.64 -0.66
N CYS A 393 10.06 -18.86 -0.49
CA CYS A 393 9.03 -18.56 -1.48
C CYS A 393 8.32 -17.23 -1.22
N VAL A 394 9.04 -16.28 -0.62
CA VAL A 394 8.57 -14.93 -0.31
C VAL A 394 9.44 -13.90 -1.03
N HIS A 395 10.77 -14.00 -0.87
CA HIS A 395 11.71 -13.05 -1.45
C HIS A 395 12.07 -13.40 -2.90
N TRP A 396 12.54 -12.40 -3.63
CA TRP A 396 12.75 -12.46 -5.08
C TRP A 396 14.23 -12.35 -5.41
N CYS A 397 14.68 -13.08 -6.42
CA CYS A 397 16.02 -12.90 -6.98
C CYS A 397 16.16 -11.51 -7.61
N LEU A 398 17.38 -10.95 -7.57
CA LEU A 398 17.77 -9.75 -8.31
C LEU A 398 18.96 -10.05 -9.23
N PRO A 399 18.93 -9.64 -10.52
CA PRO A 399 17.83 -9.00 -11.24
C PRO A 399 16.59 -9.92 -11.37
N GLY A 400 15.39 -9.38 -11.54
CA GLY A 400 14.17 -10.18 -11.56
C GLY A 400 12.87 -9.39 -11.45
N LEU A 401 11.86 -9.99 -10.80
CA LEU A 401 10.50 -9.45 -10.72
C LEU A 401 10.43 -8.02 -10.17
N GLN A 402 11.30 -7.68 -9.21
CA GLN A 402 11.26 -6.35 -8.58
C GLN A 402 11.76 -5.25 -9.51
N ASP A 403 12.49 -5.59 -10.58
CA ASP A 403 12.83 -4.64 -11.64
C ASP A 403 11.55 -4.19 -12.37
N THR A 404 10.62 -5.11 -12.67
CA THR A 404 9.31 -4.78 -13.24
C THR A 404 8.49 -3.87 -12.33
N TRP A 405 8.56 -4.06 -11.01
CA TRP A 405 7.88 -3.15 -10.07
C TRP A 405 8.42 -1.71 -10.19
N ASN A 406 9.72 -1.57 -10.43
CA ASN A 406 10.36 -0.28 -10.67
C ASN A 406 10.08 0.31 -12.05
N GLU A 407 9.86 -0.52 -13.07
CA GLU A 407 9.32 -0.09 -14.37
C GLU A 407 7.91 0.48 -14.26
N LEU A 408 7.05 -0.16 -13.47
CA LEU A 408 5.69 0.33 -13.20
C LEU A 408 5.73 1.63 -12.41
N LEU A 409 6.58 1.72 -11.40
CA LEU A 409 6.84 2.96 -10.65
C LEU A 409 7.30 4.08 -11.60
N PHE A 410 8.29 3.81 -12.45
CA PHE A 410 8.80 4.75 -13.45
C PHE A 410 7.69 5.24 -14.38
N THR A 411 6.91 4.30 -14.93
CA THR A 411 5.82 4.60 -15.85
C THR A 411 4.79 5.49 -15.18
N LYS A 412 4.33 5.14 -13.97
CA LYS A 412 3.34 5.94 -13.23
C LYS A 412 3.89 7.24 -12.64
N LEU A 413 5.21 7.39 -12.55
CA LEU A 413 5.85 8.65 -12.15
C LEU A 413 5.79 9.67 -13.28
N PHE A 414 6.15 9.29 -14.49
CA PHE A 414 6.24 10.21 -15.64
C PHE A 414 4.97 10.27 -16.49
N TYR A 415 4.22 9.17 -16.54
CA TYR A 415 3.04 8.96 -17.38
C TYR A 415 1.86 8.40 -16.54
N PRO A 416 1.31 9.21 -15.63
CA PRO A 416 0.26 8.75 -14.71
C PRO A 416 -1.12 8.57 -15.36
N TYR A 417 -1.33 9.06 -16.59
CA TYR A 417 -2.59 9.05 -17.34
C TYR A 417 -2.47 8.25 -18.62
#